data_AF-A0A935VFL6-F1
#
_entry.id   AF-A0A935VFL6-F1
#
_cell.length_a   1.000
_cell.length_b   1.000
_cell.length_c   1.000
_cell.angle_alpha   90.00
_cell.angle_beta   90.00
_cell.angle_gamma   90.00
#
_symmetry.space_group_name_H-M   'P 1'
#
loop_
_entity.id
_entity.type
_entity.pdbx_description
1 polymer ?
#
loop_
_entity_poly.entity_id
_entity_poly.type
_entity_poly.pdbx_seq_one_letter_code
_entity_poly.pdbx_strand_id
1 'polypeptide(L)'
;MKFKLLEKSDKHYVRAVHADSSIPWDVRMQMICNRFDVSERTVRRWIKKLGFSTFSEKDSEHVTLAKSKVFDSSKKYHIITWAQNATPIHDRLFDNMLTYASFLDAEVHVICGRYKNPTSVFSERQQTDDWWDSKLVPYISAARHNIHPFVSVLADVKVQPTASDPLMGFEGLTGDSSSIIGHPASHLRSLPVLSGTPHKFLVTTGAVTLPNYTDSRSGKKGEFHHTYGFVIIECKNDDTFYLRQVSASPDGSFCDLIFRVNEGKIDTVQEIPCFILGDIHAANMNTEVFKRTLSFFSRVRPHNVILHDLLDGESISHHDKRDPVKCYAKLVSGKSSLANELKLTDSILNELLPYNPVVVSSNHQDWVDRWINEQDWKKDLENSPLYMELTLARLSGKASKGAYAYHVEKTFGDSVKYLDRDDSFKIMGWELANHGDKGFNGSKGNLTQYSKLSTKVIVGDYHQPGRRLGALSVGTYSKLRMGYNVGPSSWVNGGALIHPNGKAQHILFMDNNFTTFFNGKFNLDS
;
A
#
# COMPACT_ATOMS: atom_id res chain seq x y z
N MET A 1 -7.67 57.29 -16.11
CA MET A 1 -6.43 57.64 -15.36
C MET A 1 -5.22 56.75 -15.74
N LYS A 2 -3.96 57.25 -15.77
CA LYS A 2 -2.73 56.44 -16.04
C LYS A 2 -1.91 56.24 -14.75
N PHE A 3 -1.24 55.09 -14.59
CA PHE A 3 -0.48 54.75 -13.36
C PHE A 3 0.54 55.80 -12.92
N LYS A 4 1.23 56.45 -13.87
CA LYS A 4 2.23 57.49 -13.60
C LYS A 4 1.64 58.78 -13.01
N LEU A 5 0.33 58.97 -13.16
CA LEU A 5 -0.41 60.13 -12.68
C LEU A 5 -1.04 59.90 -11.29
N LEU A 6 -0.87 58.71 -10.70
CA LEU A 6 -1.36 58.43 -9.35
C LEU A 6 -0.48 59.14 -8.31
N GLU A 7 -1.11 59.97 -7.50
CA GLU A 7 -0.47 60.59 -6.36
C GLU A 7 -0.20 59.59 -5.23
N LYS A 8 0.54 60.01 -4.22
CA LYS A 8 0.84 59.16 -3.05
C LYS A 8 -0.44 58.77 -2.29
N SER A 9 -1.39 59.70 -2.19
CA SER A 9 -2.74 59.53 -1.65
C SER A 9 -3.54 58.48 -2.44
N ASP A 10 -3.49 58.53 -3.77
CA ASP A 10 -4.18 57.57 -4.64
C ASP A 10 -3.64 56.15 -4.49
N LYS A 11 -2.30 56.02 -4.45
CA LYS A 11 -1.64 54.72 -4.23
C LYS A 11 -1.99 54.15 -2.86
N HIS A 12 -2.13 55.01 -1.85
CA HIS A 12 -2.57 54.61 -0.51
C HIS A 12 -4.03 54.14 -0.52
N TYR A 13 -4.92 54.87 -1.18
CA TYR A 13 -6.33 54.47 -1.33
C TYR A 13 -6.47 53.12 -2.06
N VAL A 14 -5.78 52.94 -3.20
CA VAL A 14 -5.79 51.66 -3.94
C VAL A 14 -5.32 50.52 -3.04
N ARG A 15 -4.29 50.74 -2.22
CA ARG A 15 -3.77 49.74 -1.27
C ARG A 15 -4.76 49.46 -0.14
N ALA A 16 -5.36 50.49 0.45
CA ALA A 16 -6.31 50.34 1.56
C ALA A 16 -7.57 49.59 1.13
N VAL A 17 -8.20 50.00 0.01
CA VAL A 17 -9.40 49.32 -0.51
C VAL A 17 -9.08 47.92 -1.00
N HIS A 18 -7.92 47.70 -1.63
CA HIS A 18 -7.50 46.35 -1.99
C HIS A 18 -7.26 45.47 -0.75
N ALA A 19 -6.66 46.01 0.32
CA ALA A 19 -6.29 45.28 1.53
C ALA A 19 -7.45 44.94 2.48
N ASP A 20 -8.58 45.66 2.38
CA ASP A 20 -9.73 45.46 3.25
C ASP A 20 -10.43 44.13 2.94
N SER A 21 -10.27 43.11 3.78
CA SER A 21 -10.89 41.79 3.59
C SER A 21 -12.36 41.72 4.02
N SER A 22 -12.91 42.77 4.63
CA SER A 22 -14.31 42.83 5.03
C SER A 22 -15.26 43.10 3.85
N ILE A 23 -14.72 43.55 2.72
CA ILE A 23 -15.48 43.88 1.51
C ILE A 23 -15.23 42.79 0.44
N PRO A 24 -16.27 42.24 -0.22
CA PRO A 24 -16.10 41.27 -1.30
C PRO A 24 -15.19 41.77 -2.42
N TRP A 25 -14.40 40.87 -3.02
CA TRP A 25 -13.38 41.22 -4.00
C TRP A 25 -13.93 42.00 -5.22
N ASP A 26 -15.07 41.59 -5.77
CA ASP A 26 -15.70 42.28 -6.90
C ASP A 26 -16.10 43.72 -6.54
N VAL A 27 -16.58 43.94 -5.33
CA VAL A 27 -16.99 45.26 -4.81
C VAL A 27 -15.76 46.16 -4.60
N ARG A 28 -14.67 45.63 -4.04
CA ARG A 28 -13.40 46.37 -3.91
C ARG A 28 -12.86 46.81 -5.26
N MET A 29 -12.93 45.93 -6.26
CA MET A 29 -12.49 46.26 -7.61
C MET A 29 -13.37 47.34 -8.23
N GLN A 30 -14.70 47.26 -8.08
CA GLN A 30 -15.62 48.30 -8.54
C GLN A 30 -15.38 49.64 -7.84
N MET A 31 -15.13 49.67 -6.53
CA MET A 31 -14.81 50.89 -5.79
C MET A 31 -13.56 51.60 -6.32
N ILE A 32 -12.52 50.84 -6.69
CA ILE A 32 -11.30 51.40 -7.27
C ILE A 32 -11.53 51.82 -8.72
N CYS A 33 -12.26 51.02 -9.51
CA CYS A 33 -12.60 51.35 -10.90
C CYS A 33 -13.40 52.66 -10.99
N ASN A 34 -14.43 52.80 -10.15
CA ASN A 34 -15.33 53.95 -10.12
C ASN A 34 -14.60 55.21 -9.65
N ARG A 35 -13.71 55.11 -8.66
CA ARG A 35 -12.96 56.28 -8.16
C ARG A 35 -12.04 56.89 -9.21
N PHE A 36 -11.40 56.06 -10.03
CA PHE A 36 -10.36 56.51 -10.97
C PHE A 36 -10.81 56.51 -12.43
N ASP A 37 -12.08 56.16 -12.69
CA ASP A 37 -12.66 55.97 -14.01
C ASP A 37 -11.75 55.12 -14.92
N VAL A 38 -11.52 53.87 -14.49
CA VAL A 38 -10.67 52.91 -15.18
C VAL A 38 -11.28 51.51 -15.15
N SER A 39 -10.92 50.69 -16.13
CA SER A 39 -11.30 49.29 -16.16
C SER A 39 -10.59 48.46 -15.08
N GLU A 40 -11.22 47.38 -14.66
CA GLU A 40 -10.64 46.42 -13.72
C GLU A 40 -9.29 45.87 -14.18
N ARG A 41 -9.13 45.63 -15.49
CA ARG A 41 -7.85 45.22 -16.09
C ARG A 41 -6.73 46.23 -15.84
N THR A 42 -7.06 47.51 -15.72
CA THR A 42 -6.12 48.59 -15.41
C THR A 42 -5.76 48.59 -13.93
N VAL A 43 -6.75 48.42 -13.05
CA VAL A 43 -6.57 48.28 -11.59
C VAL A 43 -5.67 47.08 -11.25
N ARG A 44 -5.88 45.92 -11.87
CA ARG A 44 -5.02 44.72 -11.72
C ARG A 44 -3.55 45.00 -12.10
N ARG A 45 -3.31 45.79 -13.15
CA ARG A 45 -1.94 46.20 -13.52
C ARG A 45 -1.33 47.15 -12.48
N TRP A 46 -2.13 48.03 -11.89
CA TRP A 46 -1.66 48.94 -10.83
C TRP A 46 -1.27 48.19 -9.58
N ILE A 47 -2.12 47.25 -9.12
CA ILE A 47 -1.85 46.37 -7.99
C ILE A 47 -0.52 45.61 -8.16
N LYS A 48 -0.29 45.03 -9.35
CA LYS A 48 0.98 44.36 -9.68
C LYS A 48 2.18 45.31 -9.64
N LYS A 49 2.03 46.54 -10.17
CA LYS A 49 3.09 47.56 -10.16
C LYS A 49 3.38 48.11 -8.76
N LEU A 50 2.39 48.09 -7.86
CA LEU A 50 2.55 48.54 -6.48
C LEU A 50 3.07 47.43 -5.56
N GLY A 51 3.29 46.21 -6.07
CA GLY A 51 3.97 45.13 -5.35
C GLY A 51 3.12 44.42 -4.29
N PHE A 52 1.79 44.57 -4.33
CA PHE A 52 0.88 43.93 -3.38
C PHE A 52 -0.18 43.05 -4.08
N SER A 53 0.15 42.51 -5.26
CA SER A 53 -0.67 41.52 -5.97
C SER A 53 -0.83 40.19 -5.24
N THR A 54 0.00 39.96 -4.23
CA THR A 54 -0.09 38.82 -3.32
C THR A 54 -0.65 39.32 -2.00
N PHE A 55 -1.94 39.14 -1.78
CA PHE A 55 -2.36 38.83 -0.42
C PHE A 55 -1.63 37.55 -0.05
N SER A 56 -0.66 37.64 0.87
CA SER A 56 -0.44 36.48 1.72
C SER A 56 -1.70 36.42 2.59
N GLU A 57 -2.62 35.49 2.28
CA GLU A 57 -3.54 35.03 3.32
C GLU A 57 -2.68 34.75 4.54
N LYS A 58 -2.93 35.47 5.63
CA LYS A 58 -2.23 35.22 6.87
C LYS A 58 -2.63 33.80 7.25
N ASP A 59 -1.67 32.88 7.31
CA ASP A 59 -1.94 31.50 7.70
C ASP A 59 -2.73 31.51 9.02
N SER A 60 -3.73 30.64 9.15
CA SER A 60 -4.43 30.49 10.42
C SER A 60 -3.44 30.06 11.52
N GLU A 61 -3.79 30.31 12.77
CA GLU A 61 -2.96 29.94 13.92
C GLU A 61 -2.59 28.45 13.89
N HIS A 62 -3.55 27.59 13.55
CA HIS A 62 -3.33 26.15 13.40
C HIS A 62 -2.32 25.82 12.30
N VAL A 63 -2.34 26.54 11.17
CA VAL A 63 -1.37 26.32 10.08
C VAL A 63 0.02 26.78 10.48
N THR A 64 0.14 27.88 11.21
CA THR A 64 1.43 28.35 11.72
C THR A 64 2.01 27.35 12.73
N LEU A 65 1.20 26.84 13.66
CA LEU A 65 1.61 25.78 14.59
C LEU A 65 1.99 24.48 13.87
N ALA A 66 1.20 24.04 12.89
CA ALA A 66 1.48 22.82 12.13
C ALA A 66 2.80 22.93 11.34
N LYS A 67 3.19 24.13 10.90
CA LYS A 67 4.46 24.39 10.21
C LYS A 67 5.65 24.44 11.17
N SER A 68 5.45 24.74 12.45
CA SER A 68 6.51 24.77 13.46
C SER A 68 6.73 23.42 14.16
N LYS A 69 5.84 22.43 13.94
CA LYS A 69 6.02 21.07 14.45
C LYS A 69 7.37 20.52 14.00
N VAL A 70 8.10 19.95 14.94
CA VAL A 70 9.32 19.16 14.74
C VAL A 70 9.04 17.76 15.27
N PHE A 71 9.51 16.73 14.57
CA PHE A 71 9.38 15.35 15.04
C PHE A 71 10.39 15.05 16.16
N ASP A 72 10.02 14.13 17.05
CA ASP A 72 10.85 13.62 18.12
C ASP A 72 11.69 12.44 17.59
N SER A 73 12.97 12.72 17.31
CA SER A 73 13.91 11.70 16.82
C SER A 73 14.28 10.63 17.85
N SER A 74 13.88 10.78 19.12
CA SER A 74 14.08 9.74 20.14
C SER A 74 13.04 8.64 20.06
N LYS A 75 11.91 8.89 19.37
CA LYS A 75 10.81 7.94 19.27
C LYS A 75 11.12 6.88 18.23
N LYS A 76 10.92 5.63 18.63
CA LYS A 76 11.05 4.46 17.75
C LYS A 76 9.87 4.32 16.79
N TYR A 77 8.68 4.65 17.29
CA TYR A 77 7.42 4.43 16.58
C TYR A 77 6.79 5.77 16.22
N HIS A 78 6.31 5.88 14.99
CA HIS A 78 5.56 7.03 14.50
C HIS A 78 4.24 6.55 13.92
N ILE A 79 3.14 7.15 14.36
CA ILE A 79 1.79 6.93 13.82
C ILE A 79 1.41 8.17 13.01
N ILE A 80 1.20 8.00 11.71
CA ILE A 80 0.93 9.08 10.77
C ILE A 80 -0.47 8.91 10.17
N THR A 81 -1.33 9.90 10.34
CA THR A 81 -2.67 9.96 9.75
C THR A 81 -2.91 11.28 9.03
N TRP A 82 -4.10 11.47 8.46
CA TRP A 82 -4.51 12.67 7.76
C TRP A 82 -5.84 13.20 8.29
N ALA A 83 -5.98 14.53 8.34
CA ALA A 83 -7.21 15.18 8.72
C ALA A 83 -7.60 16.26 7.72
N GLN A 84 -8.84 16.18 7.22
CA GLN A 84 -9.43 17.22 6.39
C GLN A 84 -9.68 18.49 7.20
N ASN A 85 -9.35 19.66 6.65
CA ASN A 85 -9.75 20.94 7.23
C ASN A 85 -11.29 21.06 7.33
N ALA A 86 -11.75 21.84 8.30
CA ALA A 86 -13.15 22.16 8.52
C ALA A 86 -14.09 20.94 8.54
N THR A 87 -13.64 19.84 9.14
CA THR A 87 -14.35 18.56 9.16
C THR A 87 -14.23 17.93 10.55
N PRO A 88 -15.34 17.43 11.15
CA PRO A 88 -15.30 16.73 12.42
C PRO A 88 -14.40 15.48 12.39
N ILE A 89 -13.81 15.14 13.52
CA ILE A 89 -13.05 13.91 13.67
C ILE A 89 -13.94 12.71 13.93
N HIS A 90 -13.43 11.52 13.65
CA HIS A 90 -13.97 10.27 14.13
C HIS A 90 -13.43 10.00 15.54
N ASP A 91 -14.09 10.55 16.58
CA ASP A 91 -13.60 10.52 17.97
C ASP A 91 -13.10 9.14 18.43
N ARG A 92 -13.92 8.10 18.27
CA ARG A 92 -13.56 6.73 18.72
C ARG A 92 -12.27 6.20 18.09
N LEU A 93 -12.05 6.50 16.81
CA LEU A 93 -10.84 6.08 16.10
C LEU A 93 -9.63 6.84 16.65
N PHE A 94 -9.79 8.16 16.83
CA PHE A 94 -8.69 8.99 17.32
C PHE A 94 -8.31 8.60 18.75
N ASP A 95 -9.29 8.37 19.63
CA ASP A 95 -9.05 7.91 21.00
C ASP A 95 -8.38 6.51 21.05
N ASN A 96 -8.81 5.58 20.19
CA ASN A 96 -8.15 4.27 20.03
C ASN A 96 -6.71 4.42 19.50
N MET A 97 -6.48 5.33 18.55
CA MET A 97 -5.16 5.60 18.00
C MET A 97 -4.22 6.19 19.06
N LEU A 98 -4.70 7.12 19.90
CA LEU A 98 -3.93 7.67 21.02
C LEU A 98 -3.63 6.62 22.09
N THR A 99 -4.59 5.74 22.38
CA THR A 99 -4.38 4.58 23.27
C THR A 99 -3.25 3.70 22.77
N TYR A 100 -3.26 3.38 21.48
CA TYR A 100 -2.22 2.56 20.86
C TYR A 100 -0.87 3.28 20.78
N ALA A 101 -0.86 4.59 20.49
CA ALA A 101 0.34 5.40 20.53
C ALA A 101 0.99 5.37 21.92
N SER A 102 0.20 5.51 22.99
CA SER A 102 0.70 5.41 24.36
C SER A 102 1.27 4.02 24.67
N PHE A 103 0.59 2.95 24.23
CA PHE A 103 1.06 1.58 24.40
C PHE A 103 2.41 1.32 23.70
N LEU A 104 2.61 1.88 22.51
CA LEU A 104 3.86 1.75 21.76
C LEU A 104 4.95 2.73 22.19
N ASP A 105 4.60 3.77 22.95
CA ASP A 105 5.42 4.99 23.10
C ASP A 105 5.75 5.64 21.74
N ALA A 106 4.71 5.86 20.93
CA ALA A 106 4.80 6.41 19.59
C ALA A 106 4.53 7.90 19.53
N GLU A 107 5.21 8.61 18.63
CA GLU A 107 4.80 9.97 18.23
C GLU A 107 3.64 9.91 17.25
N VAL A 108 2.66 10.80 17.40
CA VAL A 108 1.52 10.93 16.49
C VAL A 108 1.70 12.17 15.60
N HIS A 109 1.52 11.98 14.30
CA HIS A 109 1.53 13.04 13.28
C HIS A 109 0.20 13.05 12.53
N VAL A 110 -0.48 14.19 12.50
CA VAL A 110 -1.72 14.41 11.75
C VAL A 110 -1.43 15.36 10.60
N ILE A 111 -1.34 14.84 9.37
CA ILE A 111 -1.09 15.64 8.18
C ILE A 111 -2.33 16.49 7.88
N CYS A 112 -2.15 17.81 7.85
CA CYS A 112 -3.22 18.77 7.55
C CYS A 112 -3.60 18.76 6.07
N GLY A 113 -4.79 18.25 5.74
CA GLY A 113 -5.39 18.30 4.41
C GLY A 113 -6.18 19.57 4.16
N ARG A 114 -6.16 20.08 2.93
CA ARG A 114 -6.99 21.21 2.50
C ARG A 114 -7.95 20.77 1.40
N TYR A 115 -9.25 20.95 1.63
CA TYR A 115 -10.31 20.70 0.67
C TYR A 115 -11.42 21.73 0.83
N LYS A 116 -11.76 22.43 -0.25
CA LYS A 116 -12.90 23.34 -0.27
C LYS A 116 -14.12 22.57 -0.77
N ASN A 117 -15.11 22.40 0.09
CA ASN A 117 -16.36 21.70 -0.19
C ASN A 117 -17.55 22.68 -0.09
N PRO A 118 -17.93 23.37 -1.18
CA PRO A 118 -19.00 24.37 -1.15
C PRO A 118 -20.38 23.81 -0.76
N THR A 119 -20.55 22.48 -0.78
CA THR A 119 -21.79 21.79 -0.37
C THR A 119 -21.66 21.11 0.99
N SER A 120 -20.61 21.42 1.76
CA SER A 120 -20.40 20.88 3.12
C SER A 120 -21.55 21.26 4.06
N VAL A 121 -22.19 20.26 4.67
CA VAL A 121 -23.17 20.46 5.75
C VAL A 121 -22.51 20.79 7.09
N PHE A 122 -21.19 20.62 7.20
CA PHE A 122 -20.44 20.76 8.46
C PHE A 122 -19.93 22.18 8.72
N SER A 123 -20.19 23.14 7.83
CA SER A 123 -19.72 24.50 8.03
C SER A 123 -20.46 25.57 7.21
N GLU A 124 -21.18 26.48 7.88
CA GLU A 124 -21.47 27.83 7.34
C GLU A 124 -20.18 28.66 7.17
N ARG A 125 -19.09 28.28 7.85
CA ARG A 125 -17.80 28.98 7.97
C ARG A 125 -16.70 28.54 7.00
N GLN A 126 -16.96 27.70 5.99
CA GLN A 126 -15.92 27.36 5.01
C GLN A 126 -15.50 28.55 4.12
N GLN A 127 -16.17 29.69 4.24
CA GLN A 127 -15.95 30.86 3.40
C GLN A 127 -14.67 31.65 3.74
N THR A 128 -14.06 31.50 4.93
CA THR A 128 -12.92 32.36 5.31
C THR A 128 -11.71 31.70 5.99
N ASP A 129 -11.82 30.57 6.71
CA ASP A 129 -10.70 30.07 7.53
C ASP A 129 -10.46 28.55 7.50
N ASP A 130 -9.17 28.16 7.46
CA ASP A 130 -8.69 26.79 7.66
C ASP A 130 -8.60 26.45 9.16
N TRP A 131 -9.54 25.64 9.66
CA TRP A 131 -9.52 25.11 11.04
C TRP A 131 -9.48 23.58 11.08
N TRP A 132 -9.02 23.05 12.21
CA TRP A 132 -9.02 21.62 12.55
C TRP A 132 -9.57 21.46 13.96
N ASP A 133 -10.09 20.27 14.27
CA ASP A 133 -10.60 19.96 15.60
C ASP A 133 -9.53 20.19 16.68
N SER A 134 -9.92 20.79 17.80
CA SER A 134 -9.04 21.09 18.94
C SER A 134 -8.26 19.88 19.46
N LYS A 135 -8.84 18.67 19.40
CA LYS A 135 -8.16 17.42 19.80
C LYS A 135 -6.97 17.08 18.90
N LEU A 136 -6.96 17.55 17.64
CA LEU A 136 -5.88 17.31 16.69
C LEU A 136 -4.73 18.31 16.85
N VAL A 137 -4.98 19.50 17.40
CA VAL A 137 -4.02 20.62 17.47
C VAL A 137 -2.65 20.24 18.07
N PRO A 138 -2.55 19.36 19.08
CA PRO A 138 -1.24 18.92 19.58
C PRO A 138 -0.41 18.07 18.58
N TYR A 139 -1.06 17.52 17.55
CA TYR A 139 -0.51 16.51 16.65
C TYR A 139 -0.43 16.96 15.18
N ILE A 140 -1.03 18.11 14.84
CA ILE A 140 -1.06 18.60 13.46
C ILE A 140 0.34 18.87 12.91
N SER A 141 0.52 18.54 11.65
CA SER A 141 1.78 18.71 10.92
C SER A 141 1.51 19.22 9.51
N ALA A 142 2.27 20.25 9.13
CA ALA A 142 2.28 20.83 7.78
C ALA A 142 3.71 21.06 7.25
N ALA A 143 4.72 20.63 8.00
CA ALA A 143 6.13 20.63 7.59
C ALA A 143 6.57 19.23 7.12
N ARG A 144 7.60 19.17 6.28
CA ARG A 144 8.23 17.91 5.91
C ARG A 144 9.05 17.37 7.08
N HIS A 145 8.96 16.06 7.34
CA HIS A 145 9.75 15.39 8.38
C HIS A 145 10.54 14.23 7.79
N ASN A 146 11.83 14.16 8.06
CA ASN A 146 12.65 12.99 7.74
C ASN A 146 12.82 12.17 9.03
N ILE A 147 11.84 11.30 9.31
CA ILE A 147 11.77 10.52 10.56
C ILE A 147 12.75 9.34 10.58
N HIS A 148 13.34 9.02 9.43
CA HIS A 148 14.37 8.00 9.22
C HIS A 148 15.22 8.42 8.00
N PRO A 149 16.51 8.01 7.87
CA PRO A 149 17.31 8.28 6.67
C PRO A 149 16.63 7.90 5.35
N PHE A 150 15.78 6.87 5.39
CA PHE A 150 15.02 6.36 4.25
C PHE A 150 13.49 6.55 4.35
N VAL A 151 12.98 7.42 5.24
CA VAL A 151 11.54 7.73 5.32
C VAL A 151 11.27 9.22 5.52
N SER A 152 10.44 9.79 4.66
CA SER A 152 10.01 11.18 4.69
C SER A 152 8.49 11.29 4.74
N VAL A 153 7.97 12.03 5.72
CA VAL A 153 6.57 12.42 5.85
C VAL A 153 6.36 13.75 5.14
N LEU A 154 5.59 13.74 4.06
CA LEU A 154 5.37 14.88 3.18
C LEU A 154 4.16 15.71 3.60
N ALA A 155 4.17 16.26 4.82
CA ALA A 155 3.03 17.06 5.30
C ALA A 155 2.97 18.46 4.66
N ASP A 156 4.05 18.90 4.03
CA ASP A 156 4.17 20.14 3.25
C ASP A 156 3.46 20.07 1.89
N VAL A 157 3.30 18.86 1.32
CA VAL A 157 2.69 18.66 0.01
C VAL A 157 1.20 18.35 0.15
N LYS A 158 0.36 19.10 -0.56
CA LYS A 158 -1.10 18.93 -0.52
C LYS A 158 -1.59 18.14 -1.72
N VAL A 159 -2.29 17.04 -1.44
CA VAL A 159 -2.97 16.20 -2.44
C VAL A 159 -4.48 16.37 -2.27
N GLN A 160 -5.19 16.54 -3.38
CA GLN A 160 -6.66 16.65 -3.35
C GLN A 160 -7.28 15.33 -2.84
N PRO A 161 -8.17 15.36 -1.83
CA PRO A 161 -8.84 14.15 -1.31
C PRO A 161 -9.66 13.35 -2.33
N THR A 162 -9.97 13.97 -3.49
CA THR A 162 -10.70 13.36 -4.60
C THR A 162 -9.76 12.82 -5.70
N ALA A 163 -8.44 12.86 -5.51
CA ALA A 163 -7.48 12.35 -6.48
C ALA A 163 -7.64 10.84 -6.67
N SER A 164 -7.71 10.39 -7.92
CA SER A 164 -7.88 8.97 -8.25
C SER A 164 -6.60 8.14 -8.08
N ASP A 165 -5.44 8.81 -8.13
CA ASP A 165 -4.12 8.23 -7.87
C ASP A 165 -3.29 9.24 -7.07
N PRO A 166 -3.39 9.24 -5.73
CA PRO A 166 -2.71 10.22 -4.88
C PRO A 166 -1.19 10.07 -4.84
N LEU A 167 -0.63 8.97 -5.38
CA LEU A 167 0.81 8.71 -5.38
C LEU A 167 1.50 9.17 -6.68
N MET A 168 0.73 9.50 -7.70
CA MET A 168 1.26 9.88 -9.02
C MET A 168 2.11 11.15 -8.94
N GLY A 169 3.34 11.09 -9.46
CA GLY A 169 4.26 12.24 -9.52
C GLY A 169 5.18 12.37 -8.30
N PHE A 170 5.07 11.46 -7.32
CA PHE A 170 5.91 11.46 -6.13
C PHE A 170 7.14 10.54 -6.24
N GLU A 171 7.28 9.80 -7.33
CA GLU A 171 8.30 8.76 -7.51
C GLU A 171 9.74 9.27 -7.29
N GLY A 172 10.03 10.51 -7.69
CA GLY A 172 11.35 11.14 -7.54
C GLY A 172 11.45 12.19 -6.43
N LEU A 173 10.35 12.51 -5.72
CA LEU A 173 10.28 13.74 -4.91
C LEU A 173 11.18 13.71 -3.66
N THR A 174 11.54 12.52 -3.17
CA THR A 174 12.28 12.30 -1.92
C THR A 174 13.64 11.63 -2.11
N GLY A 175 14.20 11.63 -3.32
CA GLY A 175 15.47 10.94 -3.59
C GLY A 175 15.36 9.46 -3.27
N ASP A 176 16.15 8.94 -2.33
CA ASP A 176 16.16 7.51 -1.96
C ASP A 176 15.14 7.16 -0.86
N SER A 177 14.52 8.16 -0.24
CA SER A 177 13.62 7.98 0.89
C SER A 177 12.20 7.56 0.46
N SER A 178 11.58 6.66 1.21
CA SER A 178 10.15 6.35 1.08
C SER A 178 9.29 7.54 1.47
N SER A 179 8.18 7.77 0.76
CA SER A 179 7.28 8.91 0.99
C SER A 179 5.98 8.50 1.66
N ILE A 180 5.66 9.13 2.79
CA ILE A 180 4.35 9.05 3.45
C ILE A 180 3.55 10.31 3.13
N ILE A 181 2.40 10.13 2.47
CA ILE A 181 1.56 11.22 1.95
C ILE A 181 0.20 11.18 2.65
N GLY A 182 -0.24 12.32 3.17
CA GLY A 182 -1.55 12.43 3.81
C GLY A 182 -2.67 12.39 2.78
N HIS A 183 -3.52 11.36 2.83
CA HIS A 183 -4.67 11.21 1.93
C HIS A 183 -5.68 10.20 2.50
N PRO A 184 -7.01 10.40 2.32
CA PRO A 184 -8.03 9.49 2.86
C PRO A 184 -8.09 8.12 2.18
N ALA A 185 -7.78 8.01 0.89
CA ALA A 185 -7.65 6.70 0.24
C ALA A 185 -6.28 6.08 0.58
N SER A 186 -6.27 4.80 0.99
CA SER A 186 -5.06 4.05 1.35
C SER A 186 -4.47 3.29 0.15
N HIS A 187 -3.29 3.73 -0.29
CA HIS A 187 -2.53 3.24 -1.43
C HIS A 187 -1.09 2.93 -1.00
N LEU A 188 -0.47 1.97 -1.69
CA LEU A 188 0.92 1.54 -1.50
C LEU A 188 1.50 1.23 -2.88
N ARG A 189 2.71 1.71 -3.15
CA ARG A 189 3.48 1.39 -4.35
C ARG A 189 4.93 1.14 -3.96
N SER A 190 5.41 -0.08 -4.19
CA SER A 190 6.85 -0.36 -4.21
C SER A 190 7.48 0.23 -5.48
N LEU A 191 8.60 0.93 -5.35
CA LEU A 191 9.32 1.53 -6.48
C LEU A 191 10.56 0.70 -6.85
N PRO A 192 10.92 0.65 -8.14
CA PRO A 192 12.16 0.01 -8.56
C PRO A 192 13.39 0.69 -7.99
N VAL A 193 14.28 -0.09 -7.38
CA VAL A 193 15.55 0.39 -6.82
C VAL A 193 16.73 -0.43 -7.36
N LEU A 194 17.93 0.14 -7.31
CA LEU A 194 19.16 -0.55 -7.72
C LEU A 194 19.50 -1.69 -6.74
N SER A 195 20.34 -2.63 -7.17
CA SER A 195 20.79 -3.68 -6.27
C SER A 195 21.64 -3.09 -5.15
N GLY A 196 21.35 -3.46 -3.90
CA GLY A 196 22.07 -2.97 -2.72
C GLY A 196 21.56 -1.65 -2.14
N THR A 197 20.56 -0.99 -2.76
CA THR A 197 19.90 0.17 -2.17
C THR A 197 18.67 -0.24 -1.37
N PRO A 198 18.31 0.47 -0.28
CA PRO A 198 17.10 0.20 0.48
C PRO A 198 15.84 0.21 -0.38
N HIS A 199 14.83 -0.56 0.04
CA HIS A 199 13.52 -0.54 -0.60
C HIS A 199 12.85 0.83 -0.46
N LYS A 200 12.18 1.25 -1.53
CA LYS A 200 11.50 2.55 -1.59
C LYS A 200 10.01 2.38 -1.82
N PHE A 201 9.20 3.03 -0.98
CA PHE A 201 7.74 2.97 -1.03
C PHE A 201 7.14 4.36 -1.18
N LEU A 202 6.02 4.44 -1.90
CA LEU A 202 5.08 5.55 -1.82
C LEU A 202 3.81 5.06 -1.13
N VAL A 203 3.40 5.75 -0.07
CA VAL A 203 2.31 5.29 0.80
C VAL A 203 1.39 6.45 1.15
N THR A 204 0.08 6.21 1.13
CA THR A 204 -0.90 7.13 1.73
C THR A 204 -1.44 6.62 3.06
N THR A 205 -1.82 7.54 3.93
CA THR A 205 -2.13 7.21 5.34
C THR A 205 -3.50 6.57 5.57
N GLY A 206 -4.56 7.10 4.97
CA GLY A 206 -5.91 7.04 5.56
C GLY A 206 -6.20 8.27 6.41
N ALA A 207 -7.44 8.41 6.87
CA ALA A 207 -7.93 9.61 7.56
C ALA A 207 -8.48 9.34 8.97
N VAL A 208 -8.46 10.36 9.83
CA VAL A 208 -9.15 10.39 11.13
C VAL A 208 -10.37 11.30 11.16
N THR A 209 -10.65 12.01 10.07
CA THR A 209 -11.85 12.84 9.92
C THR A 209 -12.99 12.09 9.24
N LEU A 210 -14.23 12.47 9.51
CA LEU A 210 -15.40 11.93 8.80
C LEU A 210 -15.35 12.26 7.29
N PRO A 211 -15.99 11.46 6.42
CA PRO A 211 -16.15 11.79 5.00
C PRO A 211 -16.87 13.13 4.83
N ASN A 212 -16.25 14.06 4.09
CA ASN A 212 -16.82 15.36 3.79
C ASN A 212 -16.46 15.77 2.35
N TYR A 213 -17.33 15.41 1.42
CA TYR A 213 -17.09 15.54 -0.03
C TYR A 213 -18.22 16.28 -0.73
N THR A 214 -17.90 16.90 -1.88
CA THR A 214 -18.93 17.48 -2.77
C THR A 214 -19.84 16.39 -3.35
N ASP A 215 -21.02 16.78 -3.83
CA ASP A 215 -21.97 15.92 -4.55
C ASP A 215 -21.55 15.62 -6.01
N SER A 216 -20.41 16.17 -6.44
CA SER A 216 -19.81 15.89 -7.76
C SER A 216 -19.39 14.43 -7.93
N ARG A 217 -19.20 13.98 -9.17
CA ARG A 217 -18.67 12.64 -9.48
C ARG A 217 -17.35 12.33 -8.77
N SER A 218 -16.43 13.30 -8.72
CA SER A 218 -15.14 13.14 -8.05
C SER A 218 -15.31 13.11 -6.53
N GLY A 219 -16.22 13.91 -5.98
CA GLY A 219 -16.60 13.89 -4.56
C GLY A 219 -17.16 12.54 -4.13
N LYS A 220 -18.16 12.01 -4.85
CA LYS A 220 -18.76 10.69 -4.56
C LYS A 220 -17.77 9.54 -4.71
N LYS A 221 -16.84 9.62 -5.66
CA LYS A 221 -15.74 8.65 -5.75
C LYS A 221 -14.78 8.75 -4.56
N GLY A 222 -14.44 9.97 -4.13
CA GLY A 222 -13.61 10.21 -2.94
C GLY A 222 -14.27 9.66 -1.67
N GLU A 223 -15.57 9.93 -1.50
CA GLU A 223 -16.39 9.43 -0.39
C GLU A 223 -16.39 7.89 -0.34
N PHE A 224 -16.64 7.22 -1.47
CA PHE A 224 -16.65 5.76 -1.55
C PHE A 224 -15.29 5.11 -1.19
N HIS A 225 -14.18 5.80 -1.46
CA HIS A 225 -12.82 5.31 -1.18
C HIS A 225 -12.21 5.89 0.10
N HIS A 226 -12.98 6.66 0.87
CA HIS A 226 -12.54 7.21 2.14
C HIS A 226 -12.23 6.06 3.10
N THR A 227 -10.98 5.97 3.56
CA THR A 227 -10.53 4.92 4.47
C THR A 227 -10.10 5.54 5.77
N TYR A 228 -10.79 5.18 6.84
CA TYR A 228 -10.33 5.44 8.19
C TYR A 228 -9.06 4.63 8.47
N GLY A 229 -8.00 5.30 8.92
CA GLY A 229 -6.72 4.61 9.13
C GLY A 229 -5.52 5.53 9.28
N PHE A 230 -4.37 4.89 9.34
CA PHE A 230 -3.07 5.52 9.56
C PHE A 230 -1.94 4.59 9.10
N VAL A 231 -0.73 5.14 9.01
CA VAL A 231 0.51 4.41 8.78
C VAL A 231 1.30 4.36 10.07
N ILE A 232 1.92 3.22 10.35
CA ILE A 232 2.92 3.07 11.40
C ILE A 232 4.28 2.93 10.74
N ILE A 233 5.24 3.74 11.17
CA ILE A 233 6.66 3.59 10.89
C ILE A 233 7.36 3.20 12.18
N GLU A 234 8.20 2.18 12.09
CA GLU A 234 9.00 1.64 13.18
C GLU A 234 10.48 1.70 12.80
N CYS A 235 11.21 2.63 13.39
CA CYS A 235 12.64 2.84 13.13
C CYS A 235 13.45 1.86 14.00
N LYS A 236 13.96 0.77 13.41
CA LYS A 236 14.72 -0.23 14.16
C LYS A 236 16.14 0.27 14.48
N ASN A 237 16.79 0.90 13.50
CA ASN A 237 18.10 1.53 13.54
C ASN A 237 18.18 2.50 12.34
N ASP A 238 19.37 3.00 11.98
CA ASP A 238 19.53 3.97 10.88
C ASP A 238 19.38 3.37 9.47
N ASP A 239 19.44 2.04 9.35
CA ASP A 239 19.41 1.33 8.07
C ASP A 239 18.05 0.67 7.80
N THR A 240 17.34 0.25 8.85
CA THR A 240 16.14 -0.57 8.77
C THR A 240 14.95 0.15 9.43
N PHE A 241 13.87 0.27 8.68
CA PHE A 241 12.55 0.64 9.20
C PHE A 241 11.50 -0.40 8.80
N TYR A 242 10.41 -0.49 9.56
CA TYR A 242 9.23 -1.26 9.19
C TYR A 242 8.04 -0.34 8.94
N LEU A 243 7.22 -0.72 7.96
CA LEU A 243 6.07 0.06 7.51
C LEU A 243 4.82 -0.80 7.55
N ARG A 244 3.75 -0.28 8.18
CA ARG A 244 2.43 -0.93 8.20
C ARG A 244 1.32 0.09 7.92
N GLN A 245 0.42 -0.24 7.00
CA GLN A 245 -0.83 0.49 6.82
C GLN A 245 -1.92 -0.16 7.66
N VAL A 246 -2.54 0.61 8.56
CA VAL A 246 -3.65 0.17 9.41
C VAL A 246 -4.94 0.78 8.88
N SER A 247 -5.95 -0.06 8.68
CA SER A 247 -7.30 0.39 8.30
C SER A 247 -8.27 0.08 9.45
N ALA A 248 -9.05 1.08 9.83
CA ALA A 248 -10.05 0.95 10.88
C ALA A 248 -11.42 0.53 10.33
N SER A 249 -12.21 -0.06 11.21
CA SER A 249 -13.63 -0.32 11.04
C SER A 249 -14.45 0.97 11.20
N PRO A 250 -15.70 1.00 10.69
CA PRO A 250 -16.58 2.17 10.85
C PRO A 250 -16.91 2.55 12.30
N ASP A 251 -16.69 1.66 13.26
CA ASP A 251 -16.86 1.91 14.70
C ASP A 251 -15.60 2.55 15.35
N GLY A 252 -14.51 2.68 14.58
CA GLY A 252 -13.22 3.19 15.03
C GLY A 252 -12.27 2.12 15.58
N SER A 253 -12.68 0.86 15.67
CA SER A 253 -11.80 -0.25 16.07
C SER A 253 -10.82 -0.61 14.95
N PHE A 254 -9.63 -1.09 15.30
CA PHE A 254 -8.64 -1.53 14.31
C PHE A 254 -7.78 -2.66 14.85
N CYS A 255 -7.00 -3.26 13.95
CA CYS A 255 -5.96 -4.23 14.31
C CYS A 255 -4.62 -3.82 13.68
N ASP A 256 -3.53 -4.11 14.38
CA ASP A 256 -2.16 -4.05 13.88
C ASP A 256 -1.42 -5.32 14.31
N LEU A 257 -1.00 -6.14 13.35
CA LEU A 257 -0.42 -7.46 13.59
C LEU A 257 -1.34 -8.34 14.46
N ILE A 258 -0.99 -8.52 15.75
CA ILE A 258 -1.77 -9.30 16.70
C ILE A 258 -2.58 -8.43 17.67
N PHE A 259 -2.41 -7.11 17.66
CA PHE A 259 -3.10 -6.23 18.60
C PHE A 259 -4.41 -5.74 17.99
N ARG A 260 -5.50 -5.88 18.74
CA ARG A 260 -6.80 -5.27 18.44
C ARG A 260 -7.03 -4.13 19.41
N VAL A 261 -7.44 -2.98 18.89
CA VAL A 261 -7.78 -1.81 19.71
C VAL A 261 -9.24 -1.47 19.53
N ASN A 262 -9.97 -1.40 20.64
CA ASN A 262 -11.39 -1.05 20.66
C ASN A 262 -11.77 -0.38 21.98
N GLU A 263 -12.47 0.75 21.91
CA GLU A 263 -12.93 1.52 23.08
C GLU A 263 -11.82 1.77 24.12
N GLY A 264 -10.61 2.14 23.67
CA GLY A 264 -9.45 2.41 24.51
C GLY A 264 -8.84 1.16 25.18
N LYS A 265 -9.24 -0.05 24.77
CA LYS A 265 -8.66 -1.32 25.24
C LYS A 265 -7.84 -1.96 24.13
N ILE A 266 -6.77 -2.64 24.54
CA ILE A 266 -5.87 -3.37 23.65
C ILE A 266 -5.93 -4.86 24.03
N ASP A 267 -6.37 -5.67 23.08
CA ASP A 267 -6.45 -7.13 23.21
C ASP A 267 -5.51 -7.79 22.21
N THR A 268 -5.11 -9.04 22.48
CA THR A 268 -4.34 -9.85 21.53
C THR A 268 -5.25 -10.81 20.77
N VAL A 269 -5.11 -10.82 19.45
CA VAL A 269 -5.77 -11.74 18.52
C VAL A 269 -4.93 -13.00 18.41
N GLN A 270 -5.50 -14.14 18.77
CA GLN A 270 -4.84 -15.45 18.69
C GLN A 270 -5.07 -16.15 17.35
N GLU A 271 -6.12 -15.78 16.61
CA GLU A 271 -6.48 -16.40 15.34
C GLU A 271 -6.89 -15.35 14.30
N ILE A 272 -6.49 -15.57 13.05
CA ILE A 272 -6.85 -14.72 11.91
C ILE A 272 -7.58 -15.53 10.83
N PRO A 273 -8.57 -14.93 10.15
CA PRO A 273 -9.27 -15.60 9.05
C PRO A 273 -8.36 -16.17 7.96
N CYS A 274 -7.32 -15.43 7.60
CA CYS A 274 -6.47 -15.80 6.46
C CYS A 274 -5.12 -15.07 6.47
N PHE A 275 -4.08 -15.79 6.04
CA PHE A 275 -2.81 -15.22 5.63
C PHE A 275 -2.53 -15.56 4.15
N ILE A 276 -2.09 -14.59 3.37
CA ILE A 276 -1.75 -14.71 1.95
C ILE A 276 -0.23 -14.60 1.85
N LEU A 277 0.45 -15.68 1.47
CA LEU A 277 1.89 -15.65 1.21
C LEU A 277 2.15 -14.93 -0.12
N GLY A 278 3.31 -14.30 -0.22
CA GLY A 278 3.85 -13.85 -1.50
C GLY A 278 4.20 -15.04 -2.40
N ASP A 279 4.58 -14.76 -3.65
CA ASP A 279 4.99 -15.78 -4.61
C ASP A 279 6.15 -16.62 -4.06
N ILE A 280 5.95 -17.93 -3.87
CA ILE A 280 6.84 -18.74 -3.02
C ILE A 280 8.11 -19.16 -3.73
N HIS A 281 7.99 -19.66 -4.97
CA HIS A 281 9.05 -20.26 -5.77
C HIS A 281 9.91 -21.22 -4.95
N ALA A 282 9.37 -22.39 -4.59
CA ALA A 282 9.97 -23.35 -3.66
C ALA A 282 11.49 -23.56 -3.83
N ALA A 283 11.98 -23.72 -5.06
CA ALA A 283 13.39 -23.96 -5.38
C ALA A 283 14.32 -22.77 -5.06
N ASN A 284 13.79 -21.56 -5.07
CA ASN A 284 14.52 -20.33 -4.79
C ASN A 284 13.89 -19.49 -3.68
N MET A 285 13.15 -20.12 -2.79
CA MET A 285 12.53 -19.49 -1.62
C MET A 285 13.61 -18.85 -0.71
N ASN A 286 13.31 -17.67 -0.20
CA ASN A 286 13.99 -17.09 0.95
C ASN A 286 13.51 -17.81 2.22
N THR A 287 14.28 -18.82 2.64
CA THR A 287 13.93 -19.68 3.77
C THR A 287 13.86 -18.95 5.10
N GLU A 288 14.57 -17.83 5.27
CA GLU A 288 14.52 -17.02 6.49
C GLU A 288 13.17 -16.29 6.63
N VAL A 289 12.67 -15.72 5.54
CA VAL A 289 11.34 -15.08 5.50
C VAL A 289 10.23 -16.11 5.75
N PHE A 290 10.33 -17.28 5.14
CA PHE A 290 9.37 -18.35 5.36
C PHE A 290 9.35 -18.83 6.82
N LYS A 291 10.51 -19.12 7.41
CA LYS A 291 10.63 -19.48 8.83
C LYS A 291 10.14 -18.38 9.77
N ARG A 292 10.44 -17.11 9.47
CA ARG A 292 9.93 -15.97 10.23
C ARG A 292 8.40 -15.92 10.21
N THR A 293 7.79 -16.28 9.08
CA THR A 293 6.34 -16.34 8.91
C THR A 293 5.73 -17.49 9.70
N LEU A 294 6.32 -18.69 9.67
CA LEU A 294 5.88 -19.80 10.52
C LEU A 294 6.01 -19.48 12.01
N SER A 295 7.07 -18.79 12.41
CA SER A 295 7.24 -18.26 13.78
C SER A 295 6.20 -17.18 14.13
N PHE A 296 5.65 -16.47 13.15
CA PHE A 296 4.52 -15.58 13.38
C PHE A 296 3.21 -16.36 13.54
N PHE A 297 3.03 -17.46 12.80
CA PHE A 297 1.86 -18.33 12.93
C PHE A 297 1.74 -19.03 14.29
N SER A 298 2.86 -19.22 15.01
CA SER A 298 2.80 -19.69 16.40
C SER A 298 2.27 -18.64 17.38
N ARG A 299 2.27 -17.35 17.01
CA ARG A 299 1.71 -16.24 17.80
C ARG A 299 0.28 -15.90 17.41
N VAL A 300 -0.06 -16.10 16.14
CA VAL A 300 -1.40 -15.90 15.61
C VAL A 300 -1.71 -16.93 14.54
N ARG A 301 -2.63 -17.84 14.83
CA ARG A 301 -2.94 -18.97 13.96
C ARG A 301 -3.85 -18.54 12.81
N PRO A 302 -3.44 -18.65 11.54
CA PRO A 302 -4.36 -18.47 10.43
C PRO A 302 -5.31 -19.67 10.27
N HIS A 303 -6.57 -19.39 9.95
CA HIS A 303 -7.54 -20.44 9.58
C HIS A 303 -7.29 -20.98 8.16
N ASN A 304 -6.75 -20.16 7.26
CA ASN A 304 -6.39 -20.54 5.89
C ASN A 304 -5.10 -19.84 5.49
N VAL A 305 -4.24 -20.52 4.73
CA VAL A 305 -3.05 -19.94 4.11
C VAL A 305 -3.15 -20.03 2.60
N ILE A 306 -3.13 -18.89 1.91
CA ILE A 306 -3.21 -18.83 0.45
C ILE A 306 -1.80 -18.81 -0.15
N LEU A 307 -1.58 -19.63 -1.16
CA LEU A 307 -0.29 -19.87 -1.79
C LEU A 307 -0.33 -19.46 -3.26
N HIS A 308 0.55 -18.52 -3.63
CA HIS A 308 0.80 -18.09 -5.00
C HIS A 308 2.17 -18.60 -5.46
N ASP A 309 2.30 -18.97 -6.74
CA ASP A 309 3.55 -19.43 -7.36
C ASP A 309 4.35 -20.40 -6.47
N LEU A 310 3.65 -21.42 -5.98
CA LEU A 310 4.24 -22.41 -5.09
C LEU A 310 5.40 -23.17 -5.77
N LEU A 311 5.17 -23.68 -6.98
CA LEU A 311 6.18 -24.26 -7.84
C LEU A 311 7.03 -23.16 -8.50
N ASP A 312 8.35 -23.30 -8.50
CA ASP A 312 9.24 -22.38 -9.22
C ASP A 312 9.31 -22.72 -10.73
N GLY A 313 9.30 -24.00 -11.08
CA GLY A 313 9.48 -24.48 -12.44
C GLY A 313 10.90 -24.25 -12.96
N GLU A 314 11.90 -24.06 -12.07
CA GLU A 314 13.29 -23.83 -12.45
C GLU A 314 13.82 -25.02 -13.27
N SER A 315 13.49 -26.25 -12.86
CA SER A 315 13.94 -27.49 -13.52
C SER A 315 13.52 -27.62 -14.98
N ILE A 316 12.34 -27.07 -15.32
CA ILE A 316 11.72 -27.17 -16.65
C ILE A 316 11.55 -25.81 -17.34
N SER A 317 12.25 -24.78 -16.83
CA SER A 317 12.04 -23.40 -17.26
C SER A 317 12.20 -23.22 -18.76
N HIS A 318 11.12 -22.80 -19.40
CA HIS A 318 11.09 -22.53 -20.84
C HIS A 318 11.97 -21.33 -21.23
N HIS A 319 12.33 -20.47 -20.28
CA HIS A 319 13.25 -19.35 -20.50
C HIS A 319 14.70 -19.82 -20.72
N ASP A 320 15.09 -20.92 -20.08
CA ASP A 320 16.47 -21.41 -20.14
C ASP A 320 16.67 -22.55 -21.14
N LYS A 321 15.58 -23.18 -21.63
CA LYS A 321 15.61 -24.35 -22.53
C LYS A 321 16.48 -24.19 -23.78
N ARG A 322 16.70 -22.96 -24.27
CA ARG A 322 17.52 -22.66 -25.45
C ARG A 322 18.97 -22.26 -25.12
N ASP A 323 19.32 -22.18 -23.84
CA ASP A 323 20.65 -21.82 -23.36
C ASP A 323 21.37 -23.06 -22.81
N PRO A 324 22.26 -23.70 -23.58
CA PRO A 324 22.93 -24.92 -23.16
C PRO A 324 23.84 -24.73 -21.94
N VAL A 325 24.35 -23.52 -21.71
CA VAL A 325 25.21 -23.21 -20.55
C VAL A 325 24.36 -23.25 -19.28
N LYS A 326 23.19 -22.62 -19.29
CA LYS A 326 22.26 -22.69 -18.16
C LYS A 326 21.70 -24.09 -17.93
N CYS A 327 21.35 -24.80 -18.99
CA CYS A 327 20.89 -26.19 -18.88
C CYS A 327 21.96 -27.09 -18.25
N TYR A 328 23.22 -26.98 -18.69
CA TYR A 328 24.32 -27.73 -18.10
C TYR A 328 24.58 -27.33 -16.63
N ALA A 329 24.51 -26.03 -16.31
CA ALA A 329 24.64 -25.55 -14.95
C ALA A 329 23.57 -26.14 -14.00
N LYS A 330 22.32 -26.27 -14.46
CA LYS A 330 21.25 -26.94 -13.70
C LYS A 330 21.52 -28.42 -13.51
N LEU A 331 21.99 -29.11 -14.56
CA LEU A 331 22.32 -30.52 -14.49
C LEU A 331 23.41 -30.80 -13.44
N VAL A 332 24.54 -30.08 -13.51
CA VAL A 332 25.65 -30.31 -12.55
C VAL A 332 25.33 -29.89 -11.13
N SER A 333 24.36 -28.99 -10.94
CA SER A 333 23.88 -28.57 -9.62
C SER A 333 22.69 -29.39 -9.10
N GLY A 334 22.23 -30.41 -9.84
CA GLY A 334 21.10 -31.27 -9.45
C GLY A 334 19.72 -30.58 -9.53
N LYS A 335 19.64 -29.46 -10.23
CA LYS A 335 18.43 -28.63 -10.39
C LYS A 335 17.63 -28.94 -11.66
N SER A 336 18.06 -29.92 -12.47
CA SER A 336 17.37 -30.32 -13.71
C SER A 336 16.16 -31.23 -13.47
N SER A 337 16.02 -31.82 -12.28
CA SER A 337 14.95 -32.77 -11.97
C SER A 337 13.68 -32.10 -11.45
N LEU A 338 12.60 -32.15 -12.23
CA LEU A 338 11.26 -31.73 -11.81
C LEU A 338 10.75 -32.58 -10.65
N ALA A 339 11.06 -33.88 -10.63
CA ALA A 339 10.66 -34.75 -9.53
C ALA A 339 11.27 -34.33 -8.19
N ASN A 340 12.53 -33.87 -8.18
CA ASN A 340 13.16 -33.33 -6.98
C ASN A 340 12.57 -31.98 -6.58
N GLU A 341 12.24 -31.13 -7.56
CA GLU A 341 11.59 -29.86 -7.30
C GLU A 341 10.18 -30.03 -6.72
N LEU A 342 9.40 -30.99 -7.23
CA LEU A 342 8.09 -31.35 -6.67
C LEU A 342 8.23 -31.85 -5.23
N LYS A 343 9.20 -32.71 -4.92
CA LYS A 343 9.46 -33.15 -3.53
C LYS A 343 9.78 -31.99 -2.59
N LEU A 344 10.57 -31.02 -3.05
CA LEU A 344 10.85 -29.81 -2.27
C LEU A 344 9.55 -29.01 -2.05
N THR A 345 8.77 -28.83 -3.10
CA THR A 345 7.48 -28.14 -3.05
C THR A 345 6.50 -28.82 -2.09
N ASP A 346 6.43 -30.15 -2.13
CA ASP A 346 5.61 -30.97 -1.25
C ASP A 346 6.05 -30.84 0.22
N SER A 347 7.35 -30.70 0.49
CA SER A 347 7.85 -30.46 1.85
C SER A 347 7.36 -29.13 2.44
N ILE A 348 7.30 -28.07 1.62
CA ILE A 348 6.75 -26.77 2.03
C ILE A 348 5.25 -26.88 2.30
N LEU A 349 4.50 -27.59 1.45
CA LEU A 349 3.08 -27.85 1.69
C LEU A 349 2.84 -28.62 3.00
N ASN A 350 3.68 -29.62 3.29
CA ASN A 350 3.59 -30.39 4.54
C ASN A 350 3.75 -29.49 5.78
N GLU A 351 4.66 -28.53 5.77
CA GLU A 351 4.82 -27.54 6.87
C GLU A 351 3.57 -26.65 7.04
N LEU A 352 2.77 -26.49 5.98
CA LEU A 352 1.59 -25.62 5.96
C LEU A 352 0.27 -26.37 6.20
N LEU A 353 0.25 -27.71 6.17
CA LEU A 353 -0.95 -28.53 6.43
C LEU A 353 -1.72 -28.13 7.70
N PRO A 354 -1.06 -27.78 8.84
CA PRO A 354 -1.79 -27.36 10.04
C PRO A 354 -2.63 -26.09 9.85
N TYR A 355 -2.49 -25.37 8.74
CA TYR A 355 -3.10 -24.06 8.48
C TYR A 355 -4.01 -24.04 7.24
N ASN A 356 -4.52 -25.20 6.82
CA ASN A 356 -5.45 -25.37 5.69
C ASN A 356 -4.95 -24.65 4.42
N PRO A 357 -3.85 -25.14 3.80
CA PRO A 357 -3.24 -24.50 2.65
C PRO A 357 -4.18 -24.54 1.43
N VAL A 358 -4.26 -23.40 0.74
CA VAL A 358 -5.04 -23.21 -0.47
C VAL A 358 -4.08 -22.77 -1.59
N VAL A 359 -3.85 -23.65 -2.55
CA VAL A 359 -3.00 -23.39 -3.71
C VAL A 359 -3.82 -22.71 -4.79
N VAL A 360 -3.36 -21.54 -5.24
CA VAL A 360 -3.96 -20.79 -6.34
C VAL A 360 -3.25 -21.16 -7.65
N SER A 361 -4.00 -21.53 -8.68
CA SER A 361 -3.43 -21.80 -10.01
C SER A 361 -2.73 -20.57 -10.60
N SER A 362 -1.51 -20.77 -11.12
CA SER A 362 -0.60 -19.72 -11.56
C SER A 362 0.12 -20.05 -12.88
N ASN A 363 0.77 -19.05 -13.47
CA ASN A 363 1.54 -19.19 -14.71
C ASN A 363 2.69 -20.21 -14.57
N HIS A 364 3.35 -20.31 -13.41
CA HIS A 364 4.41 -21.27 -13.18
C HIS A 364 3.91 -22.73 -13.23
N GLN A 365 2.66 -22.96 -12.84
CA GLN A 365 2.04 -24.29 -12.87
C GLN A 365 1.67 -24.68 -14.30
N ASP A 366 1.23 -23.72 -15.12
CA ASP A 366 1.00 -23.89 -16.56
C ASP A 366 2.29 -24.32 -17.30
N TRP A 367 3.48 -24.05 -16.75
CA TRP A 367 4.74 -24.47 -17.36
C TRP A 367 4.90 -25.99 -17.37
N VAL A 368 4.30 -26.72 -16.42
CA VAL A 368 4.31 -28.19 -16.43
C VAL A 368 3.53 -28.71 -17.63
N ASP A 369 2.34 -28.15 -17.87
CA ASP A 369 1.51 -28.52 -19.03
C ASP A 369 2.16 -28.12 -20.36
N ARG A 370 2.85 -26.97 -20.39
CA ARG A 370 3.65 -26.54 -21.54
C ARG A 370 4.84 -27.47 -21.79
N TRP A 371 5.55 -27.87 -20.74
CA TRP A 371 6.67 -28.78 -20.82
C TRP A 371 6.24 -30.14 -21.38
N ILE A 372 5.10 -30.68 -20.93
CA ILE A 372 4.49 -31.89 -21.51
C ILE A 372 4.18 -31.73 -23.01
N ASN A 373 3.73 -30.56 -23.44
CA ASN A 373 3.36 -30.35 -24.85
C ASN A 373 4.57 -30.10 -25.77
N GLU A 374 5.64 -29.49 -25.25
CA GLU A 374 6.76 -28.97 -26.05
C GLU A 374 8.07 -29.77 -25.91
N GLN A 375 8.21 -30.63 -24.91
CA GLN A 375 9.46 -31.36 -24.64
C GLN A 375 9.49 -32.69 -25.38
N ASP A 376 10.64 -33.02 -25.98
CA ASP A 376 10.94 -34.39 -26.41
C ASP A 376 11.57 -35.12 -25.22
N TRP A 377 10.78 -35.97 -24.55
CA TRP A 377 11.20 -36.72 -23.38
C TRP A 377 12.45 -37.59 -23.61
N LYS A 378 12.73 -37.99 -24.86
CA LYS A 378 13.94 -38.78 -25.19
C LYS A 378 15.23 -37.99 -25.00
N LYS A 379 15.13 -36.65 -24.99
CA LYS A 379 16.25 -35.73 -24.78
C LYS A 379 16.42 -35.35 -23.30
N ASP A 380 15.49 -35.75 -22.44
CA ASP A 380 15.49 -35.49 -21.01
C ASP A 380 15.11 -36.76 -20.26
N LEU A 381 16.02 -37.73 -20.27
CA LEU A 381 15.78 -39.05 -19.68
C LEU A 381 15.60 -38.99 -18.17
N GLU A 382 16.20 -37.99 -17.50
CA GLU A 382 16.06 -37.77 -16.06
C GLU A 382 14.60 -37.50 -15.68
N ASN A 383 13.92 -36.61 -16.41
CA ASN A 383 12.51 -36.30 -16.15
C ASN A 383 11.53 -37.21 -16.89
N SER A 384 12.00 -38.07 -17.80
CA SER A 384 11.14 -38.90 -18.65
C SER A 384 10.12 -39.78 -17.91
N PRO A 385 10.39 -40.38 -16.73
CA PRO A 385 9.37 -41.15 -16.03
C PRO A 385 8.20 -40.28 -15.54
N LEU A 386 8.50 -39.12 -14.94
CA LEU A 386 7.50 -38.17 -14.48
C LEU A 386 6.74 -37.55 -15.66
N TYR A 387 7.44 -37.24 -16.75
CA TYR A 387 6.83 -36.81 -18.01
C TYR A 387 5.74 -37.79 -18.46
N MET A 388 6.06 -39.08 -18.49
CA MET A 388 5.12 -40.13 -18.94
C MET A 388 3.92 -40.26 -18.00
N GLU A 389 4.15 -40.21 -16.69
CA GLU A 389 3.08 -40.27 -15.70
C GLU A 389 2.08 -39.12 -15.89
N LEU A 390 2.57 -37.88 -15.94
CA LEU A 390 1.73 -36.69 -16.07
C LEU A 390 1.06 -36.63 -17.45
N THR A 391 1.76 -37.06 -18.51
CA THR A 391 1.17 -37.16 -19.86
C THR A 391 0.01 -38.15 -19.87
N LEU A 392 0.18 -39.33 -19.27
CA LEU A 392 -0.90 -40.32 -19.18
C LEU A 392 -2.08 -39.80 -18.36
N ALA A 393 -1.83 -39.09 -17.25
CA ALA A 393 -2.88 -38.46 -16.45
C ALA A 393 -3.70 -37.45 -17.28
N ARG A 394 -3.04 -36.66 -18.14
CA ARG A 394 -3.72 -35.74 -19.06
C ARG A 394 -4.51 -36.47 -20.15
N LEU A 395 -3.89 -37.43 -20.83
CA LEU A 395 -4.54 -38.19 -21.91
C LEU A 395 -5.74 -39.02 -21.42
N SER A 396 -5.70 -39.49 -20.17
CA SER A 396 -6.80 -40.22 -19.54
C SER A 396 -7.88 -39.31 -18.94
N GLY A 397 -7.73 -37.98 -19.03
CA GLY A 397 -8.69 -37.01 -18.49
C GLY A 397 -8.65 -36.85 -16.96
N LYS A 398 -7.70 -37.48 -16.26
CA LYS A 398 -7.56 -37.38 -14.79
C LYS A 398 -6.99 -36.03 -14.33
N ALA A 399 -6.24 -35.34 -15.20
CA ALA A 399 -5.60 -34.06 -14.92
C ALA A 399 -6.36 -32.89 -15.58
N SER A 400 -7.68 -32.78 -15.35
CA SER A 400 -8.52 -31.78 -16.01
C SER A 400 -8.18 -30.33 -15.64
N LYS A 401 -7.65 -30.10 -14.43
CA LYS A 401 -7.16 -28.79 -13.95
C LYS A 401 -5.68 -28.54 -14.26
N GLY A 402 -5.05 -29.39 -15.07
CA GLY A 402 -3.62 -29.34 -15.36
C GLY A 402 -2.79 -30.37 -14.60
N ALA A 403 -1.57 -30.61 -15.09
CA ALA A 403 -0.69 -31.67 -14.58
C ALA A 403 -0.21 -31.43 -13.14
N TYR A 404 0.07 -30.17 -12.77
CA TYR A 404 0.50 -29.84 -11.41
C TYR A 404 -0.65 -30.00 -10.40
N ALA A 405 -1.86 -29.58 -10.76
CA ALA A 405 -3.06 -29.79 -9.95
C ALA A 405 -3.26 -31.28 -9.63
N TYR A 406 -3.14 -32.14 -10.66
CA TYR A 406 -3.21 -33.59 -10.49
C TYR A 406 -2.14 -34.13 -9.52
N HIS A 407 -0.89 -33.64 -9.59
CA HIS A 407 0.16 -34.02 -8.63
C HIS A 407 -0.23 -33.67 -7.19
N VAL A 408 -0.73 -32.44 -6.96
CA VAL A 408 -1.14 -31.98 -5.62
C VAL A 408 -2.33 -32.80 -5.11
N GLU A 409 -3.39 -32.95 -5.91
CA GLU A 409 -4.60 -33.69 -5.54
C GLU A 409 -4.30 -35.18 -5.26
N LYS A 410 -3.41 -35.80 -6.06
CA LYS A 410 -2.97 -37.19 -5.83
C LYS A 410 -2.15 -37.34 -4.54
N THR A 411 -1.32 -36.34 -4.22
CA THR A 411 -0.38 -36.41 -3.09
C THR A 411 -1.03 -36.07 -1.76
N PHE A 412 -1.92 -35.07 -1.74
CA PHE A 412 -2.48 -34.51 -0.51
C PHE A 412 -3.99 -34.74 -0.32
N GLY A 413 -4.71 -35.14 -1.37
CA GLY A 413 -6.16 -35.27 -1.35
C GLY A 413 -6.84 -34.01 -0.83
N ASP A 414 -7.79 -34.18 0.09
CA ASP A 414 -8.56 -33.07 0.67
C ASP A 414 -7.78 -32.21 1.69
N SER A 415 -6.54 -32.59 2.03
CA SER A 415 -5.72 -31.85 3.00
C SER A 415 -5.16 -30.54 2.42
N VAL A 416 -5.12 -30.41 1.09
CA VAL A 416 -4.70 -29.20 0.37
C VAL A 416 -5.80 -28.85 -0.62
N LYS A 417 -6.32 -27.62 -0.54
CA LYS A 417 -7.30 -27.16 -1.52
C LYS A 417 -6.58 -26.57 -2.73
N TYR A 418 -6.82 -27.10 -3.92
CA TYR A 418 -6.33 -26.53 -5.17
C TYR A 418 -7.44 -25.78 -5.91
N LEU A 419 -7.20 -24.51 -6.23
CA LEU A 419 -8.12 -23.64 -6.97
C LEU A 419 -7.70 -23.54 -8.43
N ASP A 420 -8.64 -23.78 -9.34
CA ASP A 420 -8.46 -23.59 -10.78
C ASP A 420 -8.57 -22.10 -11.18
N ARG A 421 -8.21 -21.76 -12.42
CA ARG A 421 -8.12 -20.37 -12.93
C ARG A 421 -9.42 -19.56 -12.82
N ASP A 422 -10.57 -20.22 -12.96
CA ASP A 422 -11.90 -19.59 -12.93
C ASP A 422 -12.65 -19.79 -11.60
N ASP A 423 -12.00 -20.39 -10.60
CA ASP A 423 -12.59 -20.55 -9.27
C ASP A 423 -12.72 -19.19 -8.55
N SER A 424 -13.59 -19.16 -7.53
CA SER A 424 -13.72 -18.04 -6.60
C SER A 424 -13.54 -18.55 -5.18
N PHE A 425 -12.73 -17.84 -4.39
CA PHE A 425 -12.48 -18.18 -2.99
C PHE A 425 -12.46 -16.90 -2.16
N LYS A 426 -13.56 -16.66 -1.43
CA LYS A 426 -13.78 -15.41 -0.70
C LYS A 426 -13.70 -15.61 0.79
N ILE A 427 -12.83 -14.83 1.45
CA ILE A 427 -12.74 -14.76 2.91
C ILE A 427 -12.91 -13.30 3.33
N MET A 428 -13.85 -13.02 4.25
CA MET A 428 -14.11 -11.68 4.78
C MET A 428 -14.31 -10.60 3.70
N GLY A 429 -14.90 -10.96 2.56
CA GLY A 429 -15.17 -10.06 1.43
C GLY A 429 -13.97 -9.80 0.50
N TRP A 430 -12.86 -10.53 0.67
CA TRP A 430 -11.70 -10.53 -0.23
C TRP A 430 -11.73 -11.75 -1.13
N GLU A 431 -11.61 -11.54 -2.44
CA GLU A 431 -11.37 -12.59 -3.45
C GLU A 431 -9.88 -12.98 -3.45
N LEU A 432 -9.62 -14.29 -3.38
CA LEU A 432 -8.28 -14.86 -3.15
C LEU A 432 -7.92 -15.98 -4.15
N ALA A 433 -8.81 -16.31 -5.10
CA ALA A 433 -8.55 -17.34 -6.11
C ALA A 433 -7.76 -16.84 -7.33
N ASN A 434 -7.42 -15.55 -7.40
CA ASN A 434 -6.76 -14.96 -8.56
C ASN A 434 -5.27 -14.80 -8.30
N HIS A 435 -4.43 -15.43 -9.12
CA HIS A 435 -2.98 -15.26 -8.99
C HIS A 435 -2.49 -13.88 -9.44
N GLY A 436 -3.08 -13.27 -10.47
CA GLY A 436 -2.76 -11.90 -10.89
C GLY A 436 -2.11 -11.76 -12.26
N ASP A 437 -1.62 -12.88 -12.84
CA ASP A 437 -0.98 -12.95 -14.16
C ASP A 437 -1.98 -12.68 -15.30
N LYS A 438 -3.21 -13.17 -15.14
CA LYS A 438 -4.34 -12.90 -16.04
C LYS A 438 -5.12 -11.69 -15.54
N GLY A 439 -5.62 -10.90 -16.47
CA GLY A 439 -6.53 -9.79 -16.24
C GLY A 439 -7.85 -10.03 -16.97
N PHE A 440 -8.61 -8.95 -17.15
CA PHE A 440 -9.93 -9.03 -17.77
C PHE A 440 -9.85 -9.61 -19.19
N ASN A 441 -10.73 -10.58 -19.48
CA ASN A 441 -10.81 -11.27 -20.78
C ASN A 441 -9.47 -11.88 -21.22
N GLY A 442 -8.64 -12.35 -20.27
CA GLY A 442 -7.36 -13.00 -20.55
C GLY A 442 -6.21 -12.05 -20.88
N SER A 443 -6.36 -10.73 -20.69
CA SER A 443 -5.24 -9.79 -20.83
C SER A 443 -4.14 -10.06 -19.79
N LYS A 444 -2.99 -9.39 -19.89
CA LYS A 444 -2.04 -9.37 -18.76
C LYS A 444 -2.66 -8.63 -17.58
N GLY A 445 -2.63 -9.24 -16.40
CA GLY A 445 -3.18 -8.64 -15.19
C GLY A 445 -2.33 -7.47 -14.68
N ASN A 446 -2.99 -6.53 -13.99
CA ASN A 446 -2.33 -5.48 -13.24
C ASN A 446 -3.25 -4.94 -12.14
N LEU A 447 -2.65 -4.40 -11.07
CA LEU A 447 -3.37 -3.92 -9.91
C LEU A 447 -4.42 -2.83 -10.23
N THR A 448 -4.20 -2.03 -11.29
CA THR A 448 -5.16 -1.00 -11.72
C THR A 448 -6.42 -1.60 -12.31
N GLN A 449 -6.32 -2.69 -13.09
CA GLN A 449 -7.49 -3.43 -13.55
C GLN A 449 -8.24 -4.01 -12.35
N TYR A 450 -7.54 -4.75 -11.49
CA TYR A 450 -8.13 -5.37 -10.30
C TYR A 450 -8.83 -4.37 -9.36
N SER A 451 -8.33 -3.14 -9.24
CA SER A 451 -8.97 -2.08 -8.44
C SER A 451 -10.36 -1.64 -8.94
N LYS A 452 -10.75 -2.04 -10.15
CA LYS A 452 -12.05 -1.74 -10.76
C LYS A 452 -13.09 -2.86 -10.55
N LEU A 453 -12.70 -3.97 -9.92
CA LEU A 453 -13.65 -5.05 -9.62
C LEU A 453 -14.69 -4.58 -8.60
N SER A 454 -15.87 -5.19 -8.66
CA SER A 454 -16.95 -4.99 -7.67
C SER A 454 -16.65 -5.67 -6.32
N THR A 455 -15.61 -6.51 -6.27
CA THR A 455 -15.12 -7.18 -5.06
C THR A 455 -13.71 -6.71 -4.75
N LYS A 456 -13.36 -6.72 -3.47
CA LYS A 456 -11.96 -6.57 -3.08
C LYS A 456 -11.18 -7.84 -3.47
N VAL A 457 -9.89 -7.69 -3.75
CA VAL A 457 -9.05 -8.80 -4.24
C VAL A 457 -7.62 -8.66 -3.72
N ILE A 458 -6.99 -9.79 -3.42
CA ILE A 458 -5.55 -9.89 -3.15
C ILE A 458 -4.96 -10.87 -4.16
N VAL A 459 -3.90 -10.46 -4.85
CA VAL A 459 -3.23 -11.26 -5.90
C VAL A 459 -1.72 -11.36 -5.64
N GLY A 460 -1.05 -12.35 -6.24
CA GLY A 460 0.41 -12.49 -6.33
C GLY A 460 0.95 -11.95 -7.66
N ASP A 461 1.78 -12.74 -8.34
CA ASP A 461 2.39 -12.57 -9.69
C ASP A 461 3.40 -11.43 -9.82
N TYR A 462 3.14 -10.29 -9.19
CA TYR A 462 3.94 -9.09 -9.44
C TYR A 462 5.24 -9.06 -8.62
N HIS A 463 5.36 -9.93 -7.60
CA HIS A 463 6.44 -9.96 -6.61
C HIS A 463 6.66 -8.62 -5.87
N GLN A 464 5.76 -7.65 -6.05
CA GLN A 464 5.86 -6.29 -5.55
C GLN A 464 4.60 -5.97 -4.74
N PRO A 465 4.74 -5.59 -3.46
CA PRO A 465 3.61 -5.22 -2.65
C PRO A 465 2.97 -3.94 -3.18
N GLY A 466 1.66 -3.96 -3.29
CA GLY A 466 0.90 -2.84 -3.83
C GLY A 466 -0.49 -2.78 -3.21
N ARG A 467 -1.02 -1.56 -3.09
CA ARG A 467 -2.41 -1.31 -2.69
C ARG A 467 -2.97 -0.20 -3.55
N ARG A 468 -4.11 -0.48 -4.18
CA ARG A 468 -4.87 0.50 -4.95
C ARG A 468 -6.35 0.26 -4.71
N LEU A 469 -6.98 1.14 -3.93
CA LEU A 469 -8.39 1.03 -3.58
C LEU A 469 -8.71 -0.34 -2.96
N GLY A 470 -9.63 -1.11 -3.57
CA GLY A 470 -10.00 -2.46 -3.13
C GLY A 470 -9.07 -3.59 -3.59
N ALA A 471 -7.97 -3.30 -4.28
CA ALA A 471 -7.05 -4.33 -4.77
C ALA A 471 -5.67 -4.23 -4.10
N LEU A 472 -5.15 -5.39 -3.67
CA LEU A 472 -3.80 -5.54 -3.14
C LEU A 472 -3.02 -6.54 -3.99
N SER A 473 -1.72 -6.31 -4.11
CA SER A 473 -0.76 -7.34 -4.50
C SER A 473 0.17 -7.63 -3.34
N VAL A 474 0.49 -8.91 -3.14
CA VAL A 474 1.54 -9.34 -2.21
C VAL A 474 2.94 -9.17 -2.83
N GLY A 475 3.97 -9.34 -2.02
CA GLY A 475 5.35 -9.39 -2.49
C GLY A 475 5.72 -10.80 -2.93
N THR A 476 6.97 -11.17 -2.70
CA THR A 476 7.48 -12.52 -2.96
C THR A 476 8.03 -13.18 -1.70
N TYR A 477 8.06 -14.51 -1.64
CA TYR A 477 8.82 -15.28 -0.65
C TYR A 477 10.09 -15.87 -1.28
N SER A 478 10.35 -15.62 -2.57
CA SER A 478 11.59 -15.97 -3.25
C SER A 478 12.77 -15.06 -2.87
N LYS A 479 13.97 -15.44 -3.31
CA LYS A 479 15.11 -14.53 -3.38
C LYS A 479 14.73 -13.32 -4.24
N LEU A 480 15.09 -12.13 -3.78
CA LEU A 480 14.80 -10.90 -4.52
C LEU A 480 15.54 -10.80 -5.87
N ARG A 481 16.56 -11.64 -6.11
CA ARG A 481 17.29 -11.72 -7.38
C ARG A 481 17.37 -13.18 -7.83
N MET A 482 16.57 -13.50 -8.84
CA MET A 482 16.40 -14.84 -9.42
C MET A 482 17.21 -15.04 -10.71
N GLY A 483 17.93 -14.00 -11.16
CA GLY A 483 18.79 -14.02 -12.34
C GLY A 483 18.13 -13.50 -13.62
N TYR A 484 16.80 -13.58 -13.74
CA TYR A 484 16.05 -13.00 -14.86
C TYR A 484 15.60 -11.55 -14.60
N ASN A 485 15.48 -11.15 -13.34
CA ASN A 485 15.10 -9.80 -12.94
C ASN A 485 16.33 -8.86 -12.89
N VAL A 486 16.88 -8.60 -14.07
CA VAL A 486 18.07 -7.76 -14.30
C VAL A 486 17.71 -6.26 -14.28
N GLY A 487 18.56 -5.44 -13.65
CA GLY A 487 18.36 -4.00 -13.52
C GLY A 487 17.61 -3.59 -12.24
N PRO A 488 17.09 -2.34 -12.17
CA PRO A 488 16.29 -1.89 -11.03
C PRO A 488 15.07 -2.80 -10.80
N SER A 489 14.75 -3.10 -9.54
CA SER A 489 13.63 -3.98 -9.19
C SER A 489 12.82 -3.40 -8.04
N SER A 490 11.50 -3.54 -8.13
CA SER A 490 10.51 -3.17 -7.12
C SER A 490 10.10 -4.35 -6.23
N TRP A 491 10.78 -5.50 -6.37
CA TRP A 491 10.44 -6.70 -5.63
C TRP A 491 10.79 -6.53 -4.16
N VAL A 492 9.90 -7.01 -3.30
CA VAL A 492 10.05 -6.94 -1.85
C VAL A 492 9.51 -8.23 -1.27
N ASN A 493 10.19 -8.76 -0.25
CA ASN A 493 9.65 -9.92 0.44
C ASN A 493 8.40 -9.52 1.23
N GLY A 494 7.27 -10.19 1.00
CA GLY A 494 6.04 -9.76 1.66
C GLY A 494 4.79 -10.57 1.36
N GLY A 495 3.88 -10.58 2.32
CA GLY A 495 2.55 -11.17 2.23
C GLY A 495 1.47 -10.19 2.68
N ALA A 496 0.28 -10.70 2.94
CA ALA A 496 -0.81 -9.95 3.55
C ALA A 496 -1.59 -10.81 4.53
N LEU A 497 -2.11 -10.21 5.60
CA LEU A 497 -3.03 -10.86 6.51
C LEU A 497 -4.39 -10.19 6.46
N ILE A 498 -5.45 -10.96 6.68
CA ILE A 498 -6.81 -10.45 6.87
C ILE A 498 -7.14 -10.58 8.36
N HIS A 499 -7.43 -9.46 9.01
CA HIS A 499 -7.81 -9.42 10.42
C HIS A 499 -9.26 -9.86 10.65
N PRO A 500 -9.66 -10.20 11.88
CA PRO A 500 -11.05 -10.56 12.22
C PRO A 500 -12.10 -9.48 11.92
N ASN A 501 -11.69 -8.22 11.77
CA ASN A 501 -12.57 -7.12 11.35
C ASN A 501 -12.70 -6.98 9.82
N GLY A 502 -12.14 -7.91 9.04
CA GLY A 502 -12.19 -7.95 7.58
C GLY A 502 -11.26 -6.94 6.87
N LYS A 503 -10.38 -6.28 7.62
CA LYS A 503 -9.37 -5.37 7.06
C LYS A 503 -8.10 -6.14 6.74
N ALA A 504 -7.48 -5.83 5.61
CA ALA A 504 -6.22 -6.43 5.19
C ALA A 504 -5.04 -5.51 5.55
N GLN A 505 -3.94 -6.11 5.98
CA GLN A 505 -2.67 -5.45 6.29
C GLN A 505 -1.53 -6.17 5.56
N HIS A 506 -0.69 -5.43 4.85
CA HIS A 506 0.54 -5.96 4.27
C HIS A 506 1.56 -6.29 5.36
N ILE A 507 2.27 -7.40 5.19
CA ILE A 507 3.43 -7.77 5.99
C ILE A 507 4.66 -7.68 5.07
N LEU A 508 5.46 -6.64 5.29
CA LEU A 508 6.63 -6.32 4.46
C LEU A 508 7.90 -6.65 5.23
N PHE A 509 8.76 -7.47 4.64
CA PHE A 509 10.01 -7.89 5.26
C PHE A 509 11.15 -6.99 4.82
N MET A 510 11.84 -6.39 5.79
CA MET A 510 13.14 -5.74 5.65
C MET A 510 14.14 -6.54 6.48
N ASP A 511 15.24 -6.95 5.86
CA ASP A 511 16.25 -7.82 6.49
C ASP A 511 15.62 -9.08 7.13
N ASN A 512 14.76 -9.75 6.37
CA ASN A 512 14.05 -10.97 6.76
C ASN A 512 13.17 -10.85 8.02
N ASN A 513 12.78 -9.63 8.40
CA ASN A 513 11.86 -9.37 9.51
C ASN A 513 10.88 -8.22 9.16
N PHE A 514 9.77 -8.08 9.88
CA PHE A 514 8.71 -7.10 9.57
C PHE A 514 8.30 -6.23 10.77
N THR A 515 8.85 -6.51 11.96
CA THR A 515 8.65 -5.71 13.18
C THR A 515 9.71 -6.07 14.23
N THR A 516 9.90 -5.19 15.21
CA THR A 516 10.65 -5.45 16.45
C THR A 516 9.76 -5.81 17.64
N PHE A 517 8.43 -5.76 17.50
CA PHE A 517 7.49 -6.06 18.60
C PHE A 517 7.86 -7.33 19.35
N PHE A 518 8.23 -8.36 18.60
CA PHE A 518 8.38 -9.73 19.05
C PHE A 518 9.75 -10.08 19.62
N ASN A 519 10.75 -9.21 19.46
CA ASN A 519 12.13 -9.42 19.91
C ASN A 519 12.50 -8.46 21.07
N GLY A 520 11.50 -7.86 21.72
CA GLY A 520 11.70 -6.83 22.73
C GLY A 520 10.51 -6.73 23.68
N LYS A 521 9.86 -5.57 23.72
CA LYS A 521 8.77 -5.22 24.66
C LYS A 521 7.61 -6.24 24.70
N PHE A 522 7.37 -6.97 23.61
CA PHE A 522 6.29 -7.95 23.48
C PHE A 522 6.81 -9.35 23.12
N ASN A 523 7.96 -9.73 23.66
CA ASN A 523 8.35 -11.14 23.67
C ASN A 523 7.38 -11.88 24.60
N LEU A 524 6.52 -12.73 24.03
CA LEU A 524 5.52 -13.50 24.80
C LEU A 524 6.06 -14.87 25.23
N ASP A 525 7.33 -15.16 24.95
CA ASP A 525 8.07 -16.33 25.46
C ASP A 525 8.65 -16.09 26.87
N SER A 526 8.17 -15.07 27.60
CA SER A 526 8.52 -14.76 28.99
C SER A 526 7.35 -14.96 29.94
#